data_AF-A0A9D5KE30-F1
#
_entry.id   AF-A0A9D5KE30-F1
#
_cell.length_a   1.000
_cell.length_b   1.000
_cell.length_c   1.000
_cell.angle_alpha   90.00
_cell.angle_beta   90.00
_cell.angle_gamma   90.00
#
_symmetry.space_group_name_H-M   'P 1'
#
loop_
_entity.id
_entity.type
_entity.pdbx_description
1 polymer ?
#
loop_
_entity_poly.entity_id
_entity_poly.type
_entity_poly.pdbx_seq_one_letter_code
_entity_poly.pdbx_strand_id
1 'polypeptide(L)'
;MSMDGVNINDLLSTGQSGEAYKARASISGGKLDASSTTFEGDRNDALFAPKKELEKMDFLRLLVAQLQFQDPMEPMDNTTFVAELAQFSALEGNLNIEKAISKLDNSFKETVEAQDYSAKSMTNASAVSLIGKEVRLQEKQVNFYADAGEKVPVRVHVGNHAEAVVEITDSDGNVVRTLTASDKDAENSATVYWDGMTDSGEFAGRGSYAIHIKGEDKDPGLYAYVQDVVQGVRFSQEGPLVKIGGKELSIGNIMDVSMGAESKGFESLSPTSAVSLLGKNVRVIDDSLSYVNKGDATAPEIMDIKAYVGSLPYGTLEIVDSAGNVVFRDTAAAAQDGSKTAVFHWDGRHMDTFDFVNTGEYGIRLVEAGRNPDVYLFQDGTVDGVSNLASGTQIRVNGENVPLSAILDISNQERVQEDV
;
A
#
# COMPACT_ATOMS: atom_id res chain seq x y z
N MET A 1 -4.69 -18.17 -63.78
CA MET A 1 -4.88 -16.76 -63.41
C MET A 1 -5.78 -16.74 -62.18
N SER A 2 -5.28 -16.16 -61.10
CA SER A 2 -5.95 -15.96 -59.81
C SER A 2 -7.24 -15.17 -59.99
N MET A 3 -8.26 -15.44 -59.18
CA MET A 3 -9.24 -14.41 -58.82
C MET A 3 -9.28 -14.37 -57.29
N ASP A 4 -8.77 -13.25 -56.79
CA ASP A 4 -8.45 -13.00 -55.39
C ASP A 4 -9.71 -12.88 -54.54
N GLY A 5 -9.60 -13.37 -53.30
CA GLY A 5 -10.66 -13.37 -52.31
C GLY A 5 -10.97 -11.97 -51.79
N VAL A 6 -12.26 -11.67 -51.66
CA VAL A 6 -12.73 -10.50 -50.93
C VAL A 6 -12.62 -10.79 -49.43
N ASN A 7 -11.81 -10.00 -48.74
CA ASN A 7 -11.57 -10.09 -47.31
C ASN A 7 -12.76 -9.46 -46.55
N ILE A 8 -13.37 -10.20 -45.63
CA ILE A 8 -14.49 -9.77 -44.79
C ILE A 8 -14.18 -8.50 -43.96
N ASN A 9 -12.91 -8.20 -43.72
CA ASN A 9 -12.50 -7.00 -42.99
C ASN A 9 -12.66 -5.69 -43.78
N ASP A 10 -12.84 -5.73 -45.11
CA ASP A 10 -13.07 -4.53 -45.94
C ASP A 10 -14.51 -3.99 -45.85
N LEU A 11 -15.45 -4.79 -45.30
CA LEU A 11 -16.85 -4.37 -45.08
C LEU A 11 -17.07 -3.65 -43.74
N LEU A 12 -16.05 -3.61 -42.87
CA LEU A 12 -16.13 -2.99 -41.54
C LEU A 12 -15.52 -1.58 -41.47
N SER A 13 -15.04 -1.00 -42.58
CA SER A 13 -14.42 0.33 -42.59
C SER A 13 -15.17 1.44 -43.33
N THR A 14 -16.38 1.19 -43.85
CA THR A 14 -17.21 2.26 -44.43
C THR A 14 -18.27 2.72 -43.43
N GLY A 15 -17.80 3.35 -42.37
CA GLY A 15 -18.60 4.34 -41.67
C GLY A 15 -18.79 5.56 -42.58
N GLN A 16 -19.86 5.57 -43.37
CA GLN A 16 -20.46 6.82 -43.82
C GLN A 16 -21.87 6.92 -43.22
N SER A 17 -21.96 7.83 -42.26
CA SER A 17 -23.19 8.38 -41.74
C SER A 17 -24.01 9.01 -42.88
N GLY A 18 -25.30 8.65 -42.95
CA GLY A 18 -26.34 9.50 -43.50
C GLY A 18 -26.69 9.30 -44.96
N GLU A 19 -27.56 8.33 -45.27
CA GLU A 19 -28.61 8.55 -46.27
C GLU A 19 -29.94 7.95 -45.81
N ALA A 20 -31.00 8.75 -45.88
CA ALA A 20 -32.34 8.38 -45.44
C ALA A 20 -33.01 7.43 -46.46
N TYR A 21 -33.37 6.22 -46.05
CA TYR A 21 -34.19 5.33 -46.87
C TYR A 21 -35.68 5.52 -46.55
N LYS A 22 -36.54 5.50 -47.59
CA LYS A 22 -38.01 5.51 -47.44
C LYS A 22 -38.55 4.09 -47.50
N ALA A 23 -38.91 3.49 -46.36
CA ALA A 23 -39.76 2.30 -46.36
C ALA A 23 -41.24 2.72 -46.43
N ARG A 24 -41.99 2.20 -47.41
CA ARG A 24 -43.44 2.33 -47.48
C ARG A 24 -44.07 0.99 -47.13
N ALA A 25 -44.39 0.81 -45.85
CA ALA A 25 -45.43 -0.06 -45.27
C ALA A 25 -44.95 -0.72 -43.97
N SER A 26 -45.77 -0.64 -42.92
CA SER A 26 -45.69 -1.50 -41.74
C SER A 26 -47.03 -2.20 -41.53
N ILE A 27 -47.01 -3.47 -41.13
CA ILE A 27 -48.21 -4.24 -40.82
C ILE A 27 -48.41 -4.23 -39.31
N SER A 28 -49.58 -3.77 -38.88
CA SER A 28 -50.05 -3.88 -37.50
C SER A 28 -51.38 -4.62 -37.48
N GLY A 29 -51.49 -5.67 -36.65
CA GLY A 29 -52.72 -6.45 -36.50
C GLY A 29 -53.23 -7.16 -37.76
N GLY A 30 -52.37 -7.44 -38.74
CA GLY A 30 -52.73 -8.19 -39.95
C GLY A 30 -53.44 -7.37 -41.05
N LYS A 31 -53.41 -6.04 -41.00
CA LYS A 31 -53.80 -5.17 -42.12
C LYS A 31 -52.67 -4.22 -42.50
N LEU A 32 -52.54 -3.95 -43.81
CA LEU A 32 -51.65 -2.94 -44.37
C LEU A 32 -52.16 -1.55 -43.97
N ASP A 33 -51.38 -0.83 -43.15
CA ASP A 33 -51.63 0.57 -42.82
C ASP A 33 -50.81 1.46 -43.76
N ALA A 34 -51.51 2.33 -44.50
CA ALA A 34 -50.92 3.30 -45.44
C ALA A 34 -51.04 4.75 -44.92
N SER A 35 -51.24 4.93 -43.61
CA SER A 35 -51.22 6.25 -42.99
C SER A 35 -49.79 6.75 -42.79
N SER A 36 -49.49 7.88 -43.42
CA SER A 36 -48.18 8.51 -43.44
C SER A 36 -47.82 9.14 -42.10
N THR A 37 -47.05 8.44 -41.28
CA THR A 37 -46.31 9.04 -40.17
C THR A 37 -44.81 8.83 -40.40
N THR A 38 -44.13 9.90 -40.79
CA THR A 38 -42.66 9.98 -40.79
C THR A 38 -42.19 9.88 -39.35
N PHE A 39 -41.59 8.74 -38.99
CA PHE A 39 -40.80 8.59 -37.78
C PHE A 39 -39.35 8.86 -38.12
N GLU A 40 -38.80 9.98 -37.65
CA GLU A 40 -37.36 10.19 -37.57
C GLU A 40 -36.90 9.66 -36.22
N GLY A 41 -36.17 8.54 -36.25
CA GLY A 41 -35.62 7.87 -35.08
C GLY A 41 -34.86 6.63 -35.53
N ASP A 42 -33.61 6.51 -35.07
CA ASP A 42 -32.71 5.41 -35.41
C ASP A 42 -33.24 4.09 -34.84
N ARG A 43 -33.65 3.16 -35.71
CA ARG A 43 -34.09 1.81 -35.30
C ARG A 43 -32.92 0.93 -34.87
N ASN A 44 -31.68 1.30 -35.18
CA ASN A 44 -30.51 0.50 -34.81
C ASN A 44 -30.17 0.65 -33.33
N ASP A 45 -30.50 1.77 -32.69
CA ASP A 45 -30.14 1.99 -31.30
C ASP A 45 -30.91 1.09 -30.32
N ALA A 46 -32.13 0.65 -30.70
CA ALA A 46 -32.92 -0.31 -29.92
C ALA A 46 -32.60 -1.79 -30.25
N LEU A 47 -32.04 -2.06 -31.43
CA LEU A 47 -31.65 -3.41 -31.88
C LEU A 47 -30.20 -3.75 -31.53
N PHE A 48 -29.35 -2.74 -31.30
CA PHE A 48 -27.94 -2.89 -30.95
C PHE A 48 -27.55 -2.24 -29.61
N ALA A 49 -28.52 -1.83 -28.79
CA ALA A 49 -28.26 -1.45 -27.40
C ALA A 49 -27.56 -2.62 -26.68
N PRO A 50 -26.38 -2.40 -26.06
CA PRO A 50 -25.68 -3.46 -25.34
C PRO A 50 -26.39 -3.74 -24.01
N LYS A 51 -27.45 -4.54 -24.07
CA LYS A 51 -28.07 -5.17 -22.91
C LYS A 51 -28.06 -6.68 -23.08
N LYS A 52 -27.14 -7.29 -22.31
CA LYS A 52 -27.11 -8.64 -21.76
C LYS A 52 -28.33 -9.52 -22.08
N GLU A 53 -28.01 -10.69 -22.66
CA GLU A 53 -28.79 -11.94 -22.65
C GLU A 53 -30.06 -11.98 -23.51
N LEU A 54 -29.88 -11.97 -24.83
CA LEU A 54 -30.90 -12.36 -25.80
C LEU A 54 -30.34 -13.41 -26.77
N GLU A 55 -30.30 -14.68 -26.37
CA GLU A 55 -29.80 -15.74 -27.28
C GLU A 55 -30.67 -17.02 -27.26
N LYS A 56 -31.17 -17.45 -26.09
CA LYS A 56 -31.96 -18.70 -25.98
C LYS A 56 -33.47 -18.52 -26.24
N MET A 57 -34.06 -17.41 -25.79
CA MET A 57 -35.51 -17.17 -25.86
C MET A 57 -35.99 -16.78 -27.25
N ASP A 58 -35.22 -15.97 -27.97
CA ASP A 58 -35.55 -15.60 -29.36
C ASP A 58 -35.30 -16.76 -30.33
N PHE A 59 -34.35 -17.64 -30.01
CA PHE A 59 -34.12 -18.89 -30.73
C PHE A 59 -35.29 -19.88 -30.58
N LEU A 60 -35.77 -20.10 -29.34
CA LEU A 60 -36.94 -20.97 -29.10
C LEU A 60 -38.20 -20.45 -29.83
N ARG A 61 -38.34 -19.13 -29.96
CA ARG A 61 -39.43 -18.52 -30.75
C ARG A 61 -39.31 -18.80 -32.24
N LEU A 62 -38.10 -18.75 -32.79
CA LEU A 62 -37.83 -19.09 -34.20
C LEU A 62 -38.07 -20.58 -34.48
N LEU A 63 -37.67 -21.47 -33.56
CA LEU A 63 -37.91 -22.92 -33.67
C LEU A 63 -39.41 -23.26 -33.62
N VAL A 64 -40.16 -22.63 -32.72
CA VAL A 64 -41.62 -22.79 -32.62
C VAL A 64 -42.33 -22.24 -33.86
N ALA A 65 -41.87 -21.12 -34.41
CA ALA A 65 -42.38 -20.57 -35.65
C ALA A 65 -42.12 -21.50 -36.84
N GLN A 66 -40.93 -22.10 -36.96
CA GLN A 66 -40.62 -23.06 -38.03
C GLN A 66 -41.48 -24.33 -37.91
N LEU A 67 -41.67 -24.87 -36.69
CA LEU A 67 -42.57 -26.01 -36.44
C LEU A 67 -44.04 -25.72 -36.80
N GLN A 68 -44.50 -24.47 -36.67
CA GLN A 68 -45.85 -24.06 -37.07
C GLN A 68 -46.04 -23.95 -38.59
N PHE A 69 -44.97 -23.74 -39.36
CA PHE A 69 -45.01 -23.48 -40.80
C PHE A 69 -44.35 -24.57 -41.67
N GLN A 70 -44.00 -25.74 -41.10
CA GLN A 70 -43.47 -26.88 -41.88
C GLN A 70 -44.58 -27.69 -42.56
N ASP A 71 -44.24 -28.27 -43.71
CA ASP A 71 -45.06 -29.25 -44.41
C ASP A 71 -44.87 -30.64 -43.77
N PRO A 72 -45.93 -31.32 -43.29
CA PRO A 72 -45.84 -32.61 -42.61
C PRO A 72 -45.34 -33.77 -43.49
N MET A 73 -45.22 -33.60 -44.80
CA MET A 73 -44.72 -34.65 -45.72
C MET A 73 -43.20 -34.59 -45.97
N GLU A 74 -42.52 -33.48 -45.63
CA GLU A 74 -41.06 -33.33 -45.75
C GLU A 74 -40.47 -32.52 -44.58
N PRO A 75 -40.26 -33.13 -43.41
CA PRO A 75 -39.63 -32.44 -42.29
C PRO A 75 -38.16 -32.15 -42.59
N MET A 76 -37.72 -30.89 -42.44
CA MET A 76 -36.28 -30.59 -42.44
C MET A 76 -35.61 -31.20 -41.21
N ASP A 77 -34.39 -31.72 -41.40
CA ASP A 77 -33.60 -32.30 -40.32
C ASP A 77 -32.98 -31.20 -39.43
N ASN A 78 -33.58 -30.97 -38.27
CA ASN A 78 -33.15 -29.97 -37.30
C ASN A 78 -32.00 -30.45 -36.39
N THR A 79 -31.45 -31.65 -36.60
CA THR A 79 -30.44 -32.25 -35.71
C THR A 79 -29.11 -31.49 -35.70
N THR A 80 -28.67 -30.94 -36.83
CA THR A 80 -27.42 -30.14 -36.93
C THR A 80 -27.50 -28.88 -36.08
N PHE A 81 -28.66 -28.22 -36.05
CA PHE A 81 -28.87 -27.01 -35.25
C PHE A 81 -28.95 -27.26 -33.75
N VAL A 82 -29.55 -28.39 -33.34
CA VAL A 82 -29.54 -28.81 -31.93
C VAL A 82 -28.11 -29.12 -31.46
N ALA A 83 -27.27 -29.67 -32.34
CA ALA A 83 -25.86 -29.91 -32.06
C ALA A 83 -25.07 -28.59 -31.89
N GLU A 84 -25.29 -27.60 -32.76
CA GLU A 84 -24.66 -26.27 -32.64
C GLU A 84 -25.11 -25.53 -31.38
N LEU A 85 -26.40 -25.56 -31.03
CA LEU A 85 -26.92 -25.00 -29.78
C LEU A 85 -26.32 -25.66 -28.54
N ALA A 86 -26.17 -26.98 -28.56
CA ALA A 86 -25.53 -27.72 -27.48
C ALA A 86 -24.06 -27.30 -27.34
N GLN A 87 -23.38 -27.04 -28.46
CA GLN A 87 -22.01 -26.55 -28.49
C GLN A 87 -21.88 -25.11 -27.97
N PHE A 88 -22.81 -24.22 -28.32
CA PHE A 88 -22.91 -22.87 -27.73
C PHE A 88 -23.22 -22.91 -26.23
N SER A 89 -24.16 -23.75 -25.81
CA SER A 89 -24.51 -23.92 -24.38
C SER A 89 -23.32 -24.45 -23.58
N ALA A 90 -22.51 -25.34 -24.17
CA ALA A 90 -21.28 -25.83 -23.57
C ALA A 90 -20.20 -24.72 -23.49
N LEU A 91 -20.07 -23.89 -24.52
CA LEU A 91 -19.14 -22.74 -24.52
C LEU A 91 -19.55 -21.69 -23.48
N GLU A 92 -20.83 -21.35 -23.40
CA GLU A 92 -21.37 -20.45 -22.39
C GLU A 92 -21.19 -21.01 -20.98
N GLY A 93 -21.38 -22.33 -20.81
CA GLY A 93 -21.06 -23.06 -19.59
C GLY A 93 -19.59 -22.90 -19.20
N ASN A 94 -18.66 -23.08 -20.14
CA ASN A 94 -17.22 -22.89 -19.91
C ASN A 94 -16.88 -21.44 -19.55
N LEU A 95 -17.42 -20.45 -20.26
CA LEU A 95 -17.22 -19.03 -19.95
C LEU A 95 -17.77 -18.66 -18.56
N ASN A 96 -18.88 -19.27 -18.14
CA ASN A 96 -19.43 -19.08 -16.80
C ASN A 96 -18.56 -19.73 -15.72
N ILE A 97 -17.96 -20.90 -16.01
CA ILE A 97 -16.98 -21.54 -15.13
C ILE A 97 -15.73 -20.69 -15.01
N GLU A 98 -15.18 -20.17 -16.11
CA GLU A 98 -14.03 -19.27 -16.09
C GLU A 98 -14.30 -18.02 -15.23
N LYS A 99 -15.46 -17.38 -15.42
CA LYS A 99 -15.89 -16.24 -14.58
C LYS A 99 -16.03 -16.62 -13.11
N ALA A 100 -16.53 -17.83 -12.80
CA ALA A 100 -16.65 -18.31 -11.43
C ALA A 100 -15.27 -18.56 -10.79
N ILE A 101 -14.33 -19.14 -11.54
CA ILE A 101 -12.95 -19.36 -11.09
C ILE A 101 -12.24 -18.03 -10.86
N SER A 102 -12.35 -17.05 -11.76
CA SER A 102 -11.78 -15.72 -11.56
C SER A 102 -12.34 -15.01 -10.32
N LYS A 103 -13.63 -15.16 -10.04
CA LYS A 103 -14.25 -14.64 -8.82
C LYS A 103 -13.72 -15.33 -7.56
N LEU A 104 -13.49 -16.63 -7.61
CA LEU A 104 -12.91 -17.38 -6.49
C LEU A 104 -11.45 -16.98 -6.24
N ASP A 105 -10.65 -16.78 -7.29
CA ASP A 105 -9.26 -16.29 -7.15
C ASP A 105 -9.21 -14.91 -6.48
N ASN A 106 -10.07 -13.98 -6.91
CA ASN A 106 -10.17 -12.66 -6.29
C ASN A 106 -10.62 -12.73 -4.82
N SER A 107 -11.65 -13.53 -4.51
CA SER A 107 -12.11 -13.72 -3.13
C SER A 107 -11.05 -14.37 -2.24
N PHE A 108 -10.25 -15.29 -2.79
CA PHE A 108 -9.13 -15.89 -2.08
C PHE A 108 -8.03 -14.88 -1.79
N LYS A 109 -7.66 -14.04 -2.78
CA LYS A 109 -6.71 -12.93 -2.59
C LYS A 109 -7.16 -11.96 -1.49
N GLU A 110 -8.41 -11.50 -1.56
CA GLU A 110 -9.00 -10.62 -0.53
C GLU A 110 -8.95 -11.26 0.87
N THR A 111 -9.21 -12.57 0.97
CA THR A 111 -9.17 -13.29 2.25
C THR A 111 -7.74 -13.38 2.80
N VAL A 112 -6.76 -13.68 1.95
CA VAL A 112 -5.35 -13.75 2.33
C VAL A 112 -4.84 -12.37 2.77
N GLU A 113 -5.20 -11.31 2.04
CA GLU A 113 -4.87 -9.93 2.39
C GLU A 113 -5.51 -9.51 3.72
N ALA A 114 -6.78 -9.86 3.95
CA ALA A 114 -7.46 -9.56 5.21
C ALA A 114 -6.85 -10.32 6.40
N GLN A 115 -6.37 -11.55 6.18
CA GLN A 115 -5.70 -12.35 7.21
C GLN A 115 -4.29 -11.79 7.51
N ASP A 116 -3.53 -11.43 6.49
CA ASP A 116 -2.22 -10.76 6.63
C ASP A 116 -2.37 -9.41 7.35
N TYR A 117 -3.38 -8.62 6.98
CA TYR A 117 -3.73 -7.39 7.66
C TYR A 117 -4.06 -7.61 9.14
N SER A 118 -4.86 -8.62 9.45
CA SER A 118 -5.23 -8.94 10.84
C SER A 118 -4.02 -9.39 11.66
N ALA A 119 -3.14 -10.21 11.09
CA ALA A 119 -1.91 -10.63 11.73
C ALA A 119 -0.95 -9.45 11.97
N LYS A 120 -0.74 -8.60 10.95
CA LYS A 120 0.06 -7.37 11.05
C LYS A 120 -0.52 -6.41 12.09
N SER A 121 -1.83 -6.19 12.09
CA SER A 121 -2.48 -5.32 13.08
C SER A 121 -2.29 -5.82 14.51
N MET A 122 -2.33 -7.14 14.74
CA MET A 122 -2.12 -7.71 16.07
C MET A 122 -0.67 -7.57 16.53
N THR A 123 0.29 -7.86 15.66
CA THR A 123 1.72 -7.68 15.94
C THR A 123 2.06 -6.20 16.14
N ASN A 124 1.50 -5.31 15.31
CA ASN A 124 1.70 -3.87 15.39
C ASN A 124 1.16 -3.31 16.72
N ALA A 125 -0.04 -3.71 17.13
CA ALA A 125 -0.62 -3.29 18.41
C ALA A 125 0.21 -3.75 19.62
N SER A 126 0.81 -4.95 19.55
CA SER A 126 1.71 -5.43 20.60
C SER A 126 3.01 -4.62 20.68
N ALA A 127 3.53 -4.16 19.53
CA ALA A 127 4.73 -3.34 19.46
C ALA A 127 4.55 -1.97 20.10
N VAL A 128 3.39 -1.32 19.90
CA VAL A 128 3.08 -0.01 20.55
C VAL A 128 3.19 -0.09 22.08
N SER A 129 2.81 -1.24 22.67
CA SER A 129 2.90 -1.45 24.11
C SER A 129 4.33 -1.49 24.66
N LEU A 130 5.33 -1.58 23.79
CA LEU A 130 6.75 -1.56 24.15
C LEU A 130 7.26 -0.12 24.36
N ILE A 131 6.59 0.89 23.79
CA ILE A 131 7.02 2.28 23.91
C ILE A 131 7.05 2.67 25.40
N GLY A 132 8.21 3.16 25.85
CA GLY A 132 8.47 3.50 27.25
C GLY A 132 8.86 2.32 28.15
N LYS A 133 8.89 1.08 27.63
CA LYS A 133 9.49 -0.07 28.31
C LYS A 133 10.96 -0.19 27.94
N GLU A 134 11.75 -0.71 28.87
CA GLU A 134 13.13 -1.09 28.59
C GLU A 134 13.13 -2.46 27.94
N VAL A 135 13.84 -2.61 26.84
CA VAL A 135 13.89 -3.86 26.10
C VAL A 135 15.33 -4.21 25.78
N ARG A 136 15.65 -5.50 25.80
CA ARG A 136 16.92 -6.05 25.35
C ARG A 136 16.69 -6.69 23.99
N LEU A 137 17.32 -6.19 22.93
CA LEU A 137 17.25 -6.78 21.60
C LEU A 137 18.60 -7.32 21.17
N GLN A 138 18.58 -8.47 20.52
CA GLN A 138 19.74 -8.98 19.83
C GLN A 138 20.13 -8.04 18.68
N GLU A 139 21.37 -7.59 18.70
CA GLU A 139 21.96 -6.72 17.70
C GLU A 139 22.87 -7.54 16.78
N LYS A 140 22.54 -7.58 15.49
CA LYS A 140 23.29 -8.36 14.48
C LYS A 140 24.21 -7.50 13.62
N GLN A 141 24.13 -6.18 13.77
CA GLN A 141 24.88 -5.23 12.97
C GLN A 141 25.35 -4.06 13.82
N VAL A 142 26.52 -3.53 13.49
CA VAL A 142 27.03 -2.28 14.04
C VAL A 142 27.19 -1.26 12.91
N ASN A 143 26.68 -0.05 13.14
CA ASN A 143 26.84 1.07 12.22
C ASN A 143 28.03 1.91 12.65
N PHE A 144 29.01 2.06 11.76
CA PHE A 144 30.17 2.94 11.96
C PHE A 144 30.09 4.13 11.01
N TYR A 145 29.59 5.26 11.51
CA TYR A 145 29.53 6.54 10.77
C TYR A 145 30.30 7.66 11.49
N ALA A 146 31.21 7.28 12.38
CA ALA A 146 31.89 8.17 13.31
C ALA A 146 33.03 8.97 12.65
N ASP A 147 33.47 10.04 13.30
CA ASP A 147 34.68 10.79 12.92
C ASP A 147 35.97 10.13 13.43
N ALA A 148 37.12 10.51 12.88
CA ALA A 148 38.41 9.91 13.23
C ALA A 148 38.72 10.05 14.73
N GLY A 149 38.73 8.92 15.46
CA GLY A 149 39.01 8.85 16.89
C GLY A 149 37.80 8.47 17.76
N GLU A 150 36.60 8.44 17.20
CA GLU A 150 35.39 7.99 17.88
C GLU A 150 35.28 6.45 17.89
N LYS A 151 34.70 5.91 18.96
CA LYS A 151 34.48 4.47 19.13
C LYS A 151 33.01 4.17 19.30
N VAL A 152 32.53 3.15 18.61
CA VAL A 152 31.16 2.64 18.76
C VAL A 152 31.14 1.47 19.75
N PRO A 153 30.25 1.48 20.75
CA PRO A 153 30.12 0.37 21.69
C PRO A 153 29.38 -0.81 21.04
N VAL A 154 29.85 -2.01 21.32
CA VAL A 154 29.16 -3.28 21.05
C VAL A 154 29.03 -4.01 22.38
N ARG A 155 27.80 -4.15 22.86
CA ARG A 155 27.48 -4.88 24.09
C ARG A 155 27.26 -6.35 23.76
N VAL A 156 27.83 -7.22 24.57
CA VAL A 156 27.84 -8.66 24.37
C VAL A 156 27.46 -9.35 25.66
N HIS A 157 26.48 -10.25 25.59
CA HIS A 157 26.24 -11.22 26.65
C HIS A 157 27.19 -12.40 26.42
N VAL A 158 28.08 -12.66 27.37
CA VAL A 158 29.15 -13.67 27.26
C VAL A 158 28.76 -15.03 27.85
N GLY A 159 27.52 -15.16 28.32
CA GLY A 159 27.00 -16.39 28.91
C GLY A 159 27.85 -16.90 30.07
N ASN A 160 28.06 -18.22 30.12
CA ASN A 160 28.88 -18.86 31.15
C ASN A 160 30.39 -18.83 30.84
N HIS A 161 30.80 -18.20 29.73
CA HIS A 161 32.20 -18.12 29.33
C HIS A 161 32.93 -17.03 30.12
N ALA A 162 34.26 -17.15 30.18
CA ALA A 162 35.12 -16.10 30.74
C ALA A 162 35.26 -14.91 29.77
N GLU A 163 35.22 -15.20 28.47
CA GLU A 163 35.30 -14.20 27.41
C GLU A 163 34.45 -14.64 26.20
N ALA A 164 34.08 -13.69 25.35
CA ALA A 164 33.51 -13.94 24.03
C ALA A 164 34.36 -13.27 22.94
N VAL A 165 34.47 -13.92 21.78
CA VAL A 165 35.16 -13.36 20.61
C VAL A 165 34.11 -12.78 19.66
N VAL A 166 34.22 -11.48 19.40
CA VAL A 166 33.35 -10.71 18.52
C VAL A 166 34.07 -10.50 17.19
N GLU A 167 33.50 -11.00 16.12
CA GLU A 167 33.98 -10.82 14.75
C GLU A 167 33.07 -9.81 14.04
N ILE A 168 33.64 -8.70 13.59
CA ILE A 168 32.96 -7.69 12.78
C ILE A 168 33.30 -7.99 11.32
N THR A 169 32.27 -8.10 10.47
CA THR A 169 32.41 -8.47 9.07
C THR A 169 31.84 -7.41 8.13
N ASP A 170 32.45 -7.29 6.95
CA ASP A 170 31.94 -6.44 5.87
C ASP A 170 30.76 -7.10 5.12
N SER A 171 30.23 -6.41 4.10
CA SER A 171 29.11 -6.92 3.28
C SER A 171 29.43 -8.19 2.48
N ASP A 172 30.72 -8.46 2.25
CA ASP A 172 31.19 -9.65 1.54
C ASP A 172 31.42 -10.83 2.50
N GLY A 173 31.22 -10.60 3.81
CA GLY A 173 31.40 -11.59 4.88
C GLY A 173 32.85 -11.76 5.34
N ASN A 174 33.76 -10.87 4.93
CA ASN A 174 35.15 -10.92 5.38
C ASN A 174 35.25 -10.33 6.79
N VAL A 175 35.98 -11.00 7.68
CA VAL A 175 36.28 -10.46 9.02
C VAL A 175 37.21 -9.27 8.88
N VAL A 176 36.70 -8.09 9.23
CA VAL A 176 37.48 -6.85 9.23
C VAL A 176 38.12 -6.59 10.58
N ARG A 177 37.46 -6.96 11.69
CA ARG A 177 37.96 -6.73 13.05
C ARG A 177 37.56 -7.87 13.98
N THR A 178 38.50 -8.28 14.83
CA THR A 178 38.27 -9.22 15.93
C THR A 178 38.44 -8.51 17.28
N LEU A 179 37.44 -8.60 18.16
CA LEU A 179 37.47 -8.02 19.50
C LEU A 179 37.21 -9.12 20.53
N THR A 180 37.83 -9.00 21.71
CA THR A 180 37.62 -9.94 22.82
C THR A 180 36.88 -9.22 23.95
N ALA A 181 35.76 -9.79 24.36
CA ALA A 181 34.91 -9.31 25.45
C ALA A 181 35.16 -10.15 26.70
N SER A 182 36.07 -9.74 27.58
CA SER A 182 36.50 -10.51 28.78
C SER A 182 36.03 -9.91 30.11
N ASP A 183 35.79 -8.60 30.17
CA ASP A 183 35.47 -7.88 31.41
C ASP A 183 33.97 -7.89 31.69
N LYS A 184 33.41 -9.09 31.94
CA LYS A 184 31.97 -9.24 32.15
C LYS A 184 31.51 -8.73 33.52
N ASP A 185 30.34 -8.10 33.53
CA ASP A 185 29.65 -7.65 34.72
C ASP A 185 28.86 -8.78 35.42
N ALA A 186 28.09 -8.42 36.45
CA ALA A 186 27.27 -9.36 37.21
C ALA A 186 26.13 -10.00 36.40
N GLU A 187 25.76 -9.42 35.26
CA GLU A 187 24.77 -9.94 34.32
C GLU A 187 25.42 -10.73 33.17
N ASN A 188 26.70 -11.11 33.32
CA ASN A 188 27.50 -11.73 32.27
C ASN A 188 27.55 -10.91 30.98
N SER A 189 27.55 -9.59 31.08
CA SER A 189 27.62 -8.70 29.93
C SER A 189 28.93 -7.93 29.92
N ALA A 190 29.51 -7.75 28.74
CA ALA A 190 30.73 -6.99 28.52
C ALA A 190 30.53 -6.02 27.35
N THR A 191 31.16 -4.85 27.43
CA THR A 191 31.15 -3.87 26.32
C THR A 191 32.52 -3.83 25.69
N VAL A 192 32.57 -4.08 24.38
CA VAL A 192 33.76 -3.82 23.56
C VAL A 192 33.54 -2.58 22.71
N TYR A 193 34.62 -1.93 22.29
CA TYR A 193 34.56 -0.68 21.54
C TYR A 193 35.28 -0.86 20.22
N TRP A 194 34.57 -0.62 19.12
CA TRP A 194 35.15 -0.62 17.79
C TRP A 194 35.44 0.81 17.33
N ASP A 195 36.66 1.05 16.87
CA ASP A 195 37.17 2.34 16.41
C ASP A 195 37.11 2.50 14.88
N GLY A 196 36.45 1.58 14.17
CA GLY A 196 36.37 1.58 12.71
C GLY A 196 37.64 1.09 12.01
N MET A 197 38.64 0.61 12.76
CA MET A 197 39.88 0.08 12.22
C MET A 197 39.78 -1.44 12.03
N THR A 198 40.49 -1.96 11.04
CA THR A 198 40.63 -3.40 10.80
C THR A 198 41.64 -4.03 11.77
N ASP A 199 41.77 -5.36 11.75
CA ASP A 199 42.86 -6.07 12.47
C ASP A 199 44.26 -5.71 11.93
N SER A 200 44.37 -5.28 10.67
CA SER A 200 45.63 -4.78 10.08
C SER A 200 45.93 -3.31 10.46
N GLY A 201 45.02 -2.63 11.15
CA GLY A 201 45.16 -1.22 11.51
C GLY A 201 44.83 -0.25 10.37
N GLU A 202 44.16 -0.71 9.33
CA GLU A 202 43.64 0.12 8.25
C GLU A 202 42.24 0.62 8.58
N PHE A 203 41.80 1.71 7.96
CA PHE A 203 40.44 2.20 8.14
C PHE A 203 39.46 1.34 7.35
N ALA A 204 38.49 0.71 8.02
CA ALA A 204 37.54 -0.21 7.41
C ALA A 204 36.48 0.50 6.53
N GLY A 205 36.36 1.82 6.65
CA GLY A 205 35.34 2.62 5.97
C GLY A 205 34.16 2.98 6.88
N ARG A 206 33.29 3.87 6.38
CA ARG A 206 32.00 4.14 7.01
C ARG A 206 30.96 3.19 6.42
N GLY A 207 30.11 2.62 7.27
CA GLY A 207 29.08 1.69 6.81
C GLY A 207 28.44 0.88 7.93
N SER A 208 27.60 -0.07 7.51
CA SER A 208 27.02 -1.09 8.40
C SER A 208 27.82 -2.38 8.26
N TYR A 209 28.14 -3.00 9.39
CA TYR A 209 28.96 -4.21 9.48
C TYR A 209 28.21 -5.25 10.28
N ALA A 210 28.30 -6.53 9.90
CA ALA A 210 27.66 -7.59 10.65
C ALA A 210 28.49 -8.00 11.86
N ILE A 211 27.82 -8.27 12.98
CA ILE A 211 28.42 -8.76 14.21
C ILE A 211 28.19 -10.27 14.28
N HIS A 212 29.27 -11.03 14.46
CA HIS A 212 29.23 -12.45 14.73
C HIS A 212 29.92 -12.74 16.06
N ILE A 213 29.29 -13.55 16.91
CA ILE A 213 29.95 -14.03 18.13
C ILE A 213 30.40 -15.46 17.91
N LYS A 214 31.69 -15.70 18.04
CA LYS A 214 32.26 -17.03 17.83
C LYS A 214 31.68 -18.01 18.83
N GLY A 215 30.98 -19.02 18.34
CA GLY A 215 30.34 -20.05 19.17
C GLY A 215 28.87 -19.81 19.47
N GLU A 216 28.27 -18.69 18.99
CA GLU A 216 26.84 -18.40 19.11
C GLU A 216 25.95 -19.55 18.60
N ASP A 217 26.31 -20.19 17.48
CA ASP A 217 25.56 -21.34 16.93
C ASP A 217 25.43 -22.53 17.90
N LYS A 218 26.38 -22.65 18.83
CA LYS A 218 26.45 -23.75 19.80
C LYS A 218 25.94 -23.34 21.18
N ASP A 219 26.01 -22.05 21.48
CA ASP A 219 25.57 -21.47 22.74
C ASP A 219 24.78 -20.18 22.47
N PRO A 220 23.44 -20.26 22.43
CA PRO A 220 22.57 -19.09 22.28
C PRO A 220 22.70 -18.06 23.40
N GLY A 221 23.42 -18.38 24.49
CA GLY A 221 23.80 -17.43 25.52
C GLY A 221 24.93 -16.48 25.10
N LEU A 222 25.52 -16.64 23.91
CA LEU A 222 26.49 -15.72 23.32
C LEU A 222 25.80 -14.87 22.25
N TYR A 223 25.56 -13.59 22.54
CA TYR A 223 24.94 -12.69 21.57
C TYR A 223 25.31 -11.23 21.82
N ALA A 224 25.36 -10.45 20.74
CA ALA A 224 25.45 -8.99 20.84
C ALA A 224 24.05 -8.41 21.03
N TYR A 225 23.93 -7.32 21.79
CA TYR A 225 22.64 -6.74 22.11
C TYR A 225 22.68 -5.23 22.29
N VAL A 226 21.51 -4.61 22.16
CA VAL A 226 21.23 -3.27 22.68
C VAL A 226 20.18 -3.37 23.78
N GLN A 227 20.33 -2.56 24.82
CA GLN A 227 19.36 -2.45 25.89
C GLN A 227 19.18 -0.98 26.25
N ASP A 228 17.95 -0.51 26.08
CA ASP A 228 17.53 0.87 26.30
C ASP A 228 15.98 0.93 26.25
N VAL A 229 15.41 2.08 26.57
CA VAL A 229 13.97 2.33 26.52
C VAL A 229 13.51 2.51 25.08
N VAL A 230 12.41 1.85 24.69
CA VAL A 230 11.80 2.05 23.37
C VAL A 230 11.22 3.47 23.28
N GLN A 231 11.73 4.24 22.34
CA GLN A 231 11.35 5.64 22.09
C GLN A 231 10.16 5.76 21.15
N GLY A 232 9.97 4.77 20.28
CA GLY A 232 8.90 4.73 19.29
C GLY A 232 8.87 3.41 18.53
N VAL A 233 7.88 3.25 17.67
CA VAL A 233 7.72 2.09 16.79
C VAL A 233 7.41 2.56 15.38
N ARG A 234 8.13 2.00 14.40
CA ARG A 234 7.89 2.20 12.96
C ARG A 234 7.34 0.90 12.37
N PHE A 235 6.33 0.99 11.53
CA PHE A 235 5.78 -0.17 10.82
C PHE A 235 6.37 -0.25 9.41
N SER A 236 6.91 -1.42 9.05
CA SER A 236 7.49 -1.70 7.73
C SER A 236 6.84 -2.93 7.11
N GLN A 237 7.13 -3.22 5.83
CA GLN A 237 6.62 -4.42 5.17
C GLN A 237 7.14 -5.72 5.82
N GLU A 238 8.33 -5.70 6.41
CA GLU A 238 8.94 -6.84 7.10
C GLU A 238 8.41 -7.02 8.55
N GLY A 239 7.58 -6.08 9.01
CA GLY A 239 7.02 -6.05 10.36
C GLY A 239 7.42 -4.80 11.15
N PRO A 240 6.99 -4.70 12.43
CA PRO A 240 7.31 -3.56 13.28
C PRO A 240 8.78 -3.54 13.70
N LEU A 241 9.34 -2.33 13.67
CA LEU A 241 10.67 -1.98 14.14
C LEU A 241 10.55 -1.06 15.35
N VAL A 242 11.29 -1.32 16.42
CA VAL A 242 11.39 -0.44 17.60
C VAL A 242 12.55 0.54 17.44
N LYS A 243 12.32 1.79 17.82
CA LYS A 243 13.35 2.83 17.93
C LYS A 243 13.97 2.78 19.32
N ILE A 244 15.25 2.43 19.38
CA ILE A 244 15.97 2.16 20.62
C ILE A 244 17.45 2.52 20.46
N GLY A 245 18.02 3.28 21.40
CA GLY A 245 19.43 3.67 21.34
C GLY A 245 19.84 4.35 20.02
N GLY A 246 18.93 5.11 19.39
CA GLY A 246 19.13 5.74 18.08
C GLY A 246 19.12 4.78 16.88
N LYS A 247 18.73 3.51 17.08
CA LYS A 247 18.67 2.46 16.06
C LYS A 247 17.23 1.98 15.86
N GLU A 248 16.94 1.43 14.69
CA GLU A 248 15.68 0.74 14.41
C GLU A 248 15.93 -0.76 14.31
N LEU A 249 15.29 -1.53 15.19
CA LEU A 249 15.50 -2.98 15.26
C LEU A 249 14.17 -3.72 15.24
N SER A 250 14.14 -4.87 14.57
CA SER A 250 12.93 -5.70 14.51
C SER A 250 12.53 -6.20 15.90
N ILE A 251 11.23 -6.14 16.21
CA ILE A 251 10.71 -6.71 17.46
C ILE A 251 10.92 -8.22 17.55
N GLY A 252 11.16 -8.90 16.42
CA GLY A 252 11.49 -10.33 16.40
C GLY A 252 12.82 -10.65 17.07
N ASN A 253 13.67 -9.64 17.30
CA ASN A 253 14.95 -9.79 18.00
C ASN A 253 14.85 -9.45 19.50
N ILE A 254 13.65 -9.19 20.04
CA ILE A 254 13.48 -8.92 21.49
C ILE A 254 13.77 -10.19 22.28
N MET A 255 14.69 -10.06 23.24
CA MET A 255 15.09 -11.11 24.17
C MET A 255 14.45 -10.92 25.56
N ASP A 256 14.30 -9.66 25.99
CA ASP A 256 13.70 -9.31 27.28
C ASP A 256 12.91 -7.99 27.18
N VAL A 257 11.85 -7.87 27.97
CA VAL A 257 11.07 -6.65 28.16
C VAL A 257 10.88 -6.44 29.65
N SER A 258 11.44 -5.36 30.19
CA SER A 258 11.35 -5.02 31.61
C SER A 258 10.70 -3.64 31.81
N MET A 259 10.12 -3.44 33.00
CA MET A 259 9.66 -2.12 33.40
C MET A 259 10.88 -1.36 33.92
N GLY A 260 11.35 -0.38 33.14
CA GLY A 260 12.45 0.47 33.54
C GLY A 260 12.16 1.15 34.89
N ALA A 261 13.21 1.46 35.65
CA ALA A 261 13.13 1.97 37.03
C ALA A 261 12.31 3.27 37.20
N GLU A 262 11.92 3.95 36.11
CA GLU A 262 11.11 5.18 36.15
C GLU A 262 9.98 5.26 35.10
N SER A 263 9.39 4.15 34.63
CA SER A 263 8.20 4.24 33.77
C SER A 263 7.00 3.46 34.31
N LYS A 264 5.89 4.18 34.51
CA LYS A 264 4.58 3.57 34.74
C LYS A 264 4.13 2.92 33.43
N GLY A 265 4.45 1.64 33.27
CA GLY A 265 4.00 0.83 32.15
C GLY A 265 2.48 0.66 32.13
N PHE A 266 1.91 0.64 30.92
CA PHE A 266 0.49 0.36 30.68
C PHE A 266 0.29 -1.11 30.27
N GLU A 267 -0.75 -1.74 30.81
CA GLU A 267 -1.12 -3.15 30.58
C GLU A 267 -2.07 -3.34 29.36
N SER A 268 -1.69 -4.27 28.47
CA SER A 268 -2.50 -5.24 27.69
C SER A 268 -3.81 -4.85 26.94
N LEU A 269 -3.70 -4.78 25.60
CA LEU A 269 -4.56 -5.23 24.45
C LEU A 269 -6.11 -5.11 24.45
N SER A 270 -6.64 -4.47 23.39
CA SER A 270 -8.02 -4.39 22.77
C SER A 270 -8.31 -2.92 22.38
N PRO A 271 -9.52 -2.36 22.09
CA PRO A 271 -9.73 -0.92 21.81
C PRO A 271 -8.97 0.07 22.73
N THR A 272 -8.54 -0.39 23.89
CA THR A 272 -7.52 0.16 24.78
C THR A 272 -6.18 0.55 24.11
N SER A 273 -5.72 -0.15 23.07
CA SER A 273 -4.50 0.15 22.32
C SER A 273 -4.62 1.45 21.53
N ALA A 274 -5.78 1.73 20.94
CA ALA A 274 -6.03 3.02 20.32
C ALA A 274 -6.14 4.12 21.39
N VAL A 275 -6.77 3.83 22.54
CA VAL A 275 -6.79 4.75 23.70
C VAL A 275 -5.38 5.05 24.21
N SER A 276 -4.44 4.08 24.15
CA SER A 276 -3.04 4.29 24.51
C SER A 276 -2.27 5.22 23.56
N LEU A 277 -2.80 5.44 22.35
CA LEU A 277 -2.27 6.42 21.43
C LEU A 277 -2.67 7.84 21.80
N LEU A 278 -3.70 8.06 22.64
CA LEU A 278 -4.10 9.40 23.05
C LEU A 278 -2.90 10.17 23.65
N GLY A 279 -2.64 11.36 23.10
CA GLY A 279 -1.51 12.21 23.47
C GLY A 279 -0.16 11.78 22.87
N LYS A 280 -0.11 10.70 22.08
CA LYS A 280 1.10 10.31 21.31
C LYS A 280 1.15 11.07 19.99
N ASN A 281 2.36 11.33 19.54
CA ASN A 281 2.59 11.82 18.19
C ASN A 281 2.59 10.62 17.25
N VAL A 282 1.86 10.75 16.15
CA VAL A 282 1.77 9.73 15.12
C VAL A 282 2.06 10.35 13.78
N ARG A 283 2.65 9.54 12.91
CA ARG A 283 2.66 9.76 11.48
C ARG A 283 1.66 8.82 10.86
N VAL A 284 0.76 9.33 10.04
CA VAL A 284 -0.22 8.53 9.33
C VAL A 284 -0.11 8.76 7.82
N ILE A 285 -0.47 7.74 7.04
CA ILE A 285 -0.65 7.85 5.59
C ILE A 285 -1.66 8.97 5.33
N ASP A 286 -1.35 9.79 4.34
CA ASP A 286 -2.20 10.86 3.88
C ASP A 286 -2.57 10.61 2.42
N ASP A 287 -3.84 10.34 2.15
CA ASP A 287 -4.37 10.02 0.82
C ASP A 287 -5.49 10.96 0.36
N SER A 288 -5.91 11.89 1.22
CA SER A 288 -6.94 12.87 0.93
C SER A 288 -6.62 14.23 1.54
N LEU A 289 -7.12 15.30 0.92
CA LEU A 289 -6.90 16.68 1.32
C LEU A 289 -8.21 17.46 1.31
N SER A 290 -8.60 18.02 2.45
CA SER A 290 -9.75 18.92 2.54
C SER A 290 -9.34 20.37 2.23
N TYR A 291 -9.90 20.94 1.16
CA TYR A 291 -9.60 22.31 0.74
C TYR A 291 -10.82 23.23 0.86
N VAL A 292 -10.61 24.43 1.41
CA VAL A 292 -11.63 25.48 1.51
C VAL A 292 -11.23 26.70 0.69
N ASN A 293 -11.95 26.95 -0.40
CA ASN A 293 -11.80 28.15 -1.19
C ASN A 293 -12.42 29.35 -0.44
N LYS A 294 -11.57 30.20 0.14
CA LYS A 294 -11.97 31.41 0.87
C LYS A 294 -12.39 32.57 -0.04
N GLY A 295 -12.24 32.44 -1.35
CA GLY A 295 -12.61 33.47 -2.34
C GLY A 295 -11.72 34.72 -2.32
N ASP A 296 -10.63 34.74 -1.54
CA ASP A 296 -9.68 35.84 -1.46
C ASP A 296 -8.41 35.51 -2.25
N ALA A 297 -8.31 36.05 -3.46
CA ALA A 297 -7.16 35.85 -4.34
C ALA A 297 -5.88 36.54 -3.84
N THR A 298 -5.97 37.43 -2.85
CA THR A 298 -4.84 38.20 -2.32
C THR A 298 -4.17 37.56 -1.10
N ALA A 299 -4.86 36.61 -0.45
CA ALA A 299 -4.35 35.84 0.67
C ALA A 299 -4.81 34.37 0.59
N PRO A 300 -4.36 33.61 -0.42
CA PRO A 300 -4.70 32.20 -0.52
C PRO A 300 -4.15 31.42 0.67
N GLU A 301 -4.90 30.43 1.11
CA GLU A 301 -4.41 29.44 2.06
C GLU A 301 -3.43 28.51 1.35
N ILE A 302 -2.18 28.45 1.85
CA ILE A 302 -1.16 27.54 1.34
C ILE A 302 -1.25 26.26 2.16
N MET A 303 -1.47 25.15 1.48
CA MET A 303 -1.47 23.82 2.04
C MET A 303 -0.08 23.20 1.85
N ASP A 304 0.49 22.70 2.95
CA ASP A 304 1.74 21.97 2.94
C ASP A 304 1.45 20.47 2.98
N ILE A 305 1.81 19.77 1.91
CA ILE A 305 1.67 18.32 1.81
C ILE A 305 3.05 17.68 1.94
N LYS A 306 3.19 16.68 2.80
CA LYS A 306 4.49 16.04 3.09
C LYS A 306 4.57 14.63 2.51
N ALA A 307 5.73 14.29 1.97
CA ALA A 307 6.05 12.94 1.51
C ALA A 307 7.36 12.43 2.10
N TYR A 308 7.43 11.13 2.35
CA TYR A 308 8.70 10.43 2.52
C TYR A 308 9.12 9.88 1.16
N VAL A 309 10.29 10.29 0.68
CA VAL A 309 10.80 9.96 -0.67
C VAL A 309 11.98 8.98 -0.63
N GLY A 310 12.36 8.49 0.55
CA GLY A 310 13.38 7.46 0.72
C GLY A 310 14.74 7.88 0.14
N SER A 311 15.32 7.05 -0.72
CA SER A 311 16.58 7.37 -1.41
C SER A 311 16.40 8.19 -2.69
N LEU A 312 15.17 8.57 -3.06
CA LEU A 312 14.92 9.34 -4.26
C LEU A 312 15.36 10.80 -4.06
N PRO A 313 15.92 11.44 -5.10
CA PRO A 313 16.33 12.84 -5.02
C PRO A 313 15.13 13.82 -5.02
N TYR A 314 13.95 13.37 -5.44
CA TYR A 314 12.71 14.16 -5.49
C TYR A 314 11.49 13.23 -5.47
N GLY A 315 10.31 13.81 -5.25
CA GLY A 315 9.01 13.15 -5.45
C GLY A 315 8.05 14.03 -6.25
N THR A 316 7.07 13.43 -6.90
CA THR A 316 6.06 14.11 -7.71
C THR A 316 4.67 13.92 -7.10
N LEU A 317 4.06 15.00 -6.63
CA LEU A 317 2.70 15.03 -6.09
C LEU A 317 1.69 15.24 -7.21
N GLU A 318 0.58 14.50 -7.15
CA GLU A 318 -0.66 14.81 -7.87
C GLU A 318 -1.81 15.00 -6.90
N ILE A 319 -2.58 16.06 -7.10
CA ILE A 319 -3.87 16.28 -6.45
C ILE A 319 -4.96 16.03 -7.48
N VAL A 320 -5.94 15.21 -7.14
CA VAL A 320 -7.03 14.78 -8.02
C VAL A 320 -8.40 15.19 -7.48
N ASP A 321 -9.29 15.61 -8.37
CA ASP A 321 -10.69 15.86 -8.04
C ASP A 321 -11.49 14.56 -7.82
N SER A 322 -12.76 14.69 -7.44
CA SER A 322 -13.66 13.55 -7.22
C SER A 322 -13.97 12.72 -8.47
N ALA A 323 -13.69 13.24 -9.67
CA ALA A 323 -13.77 12.50 -10.93
C ALA A 323 -12.44 11.82 -11.30
N GLY A 324 -11.39 12.01 -10.50
CA GLY A 324 -10.06 11.45 -10.71
C GLY A 324 -9.17 12.27 -11.66
N ASN A 325 -9.57 13.49 -12.03
CA ASN A 325 -8.76 14.37 -12.87
C ASN A 325 -7.69 15.05 -12.03
N VAL A 326 -6.47 15.15 -12.56
CA VAL A 326 -5.38 15.87 -11.91
C VAL A 326 -5.65 17.37 -12.01
N VAL A 327 -5.85 18.01 -10.86
CA VAL A 327 -6.04 19.47 -10.76
C VAL A 327 -4.74 20.20 -10.45
N PHE A 328 -3.78 19.51 -9.84
CA PHE A 328 -2.47 20.06 -9.52
C PHE A 328 -1.40 18.97 -9.59
N ARG A 329 -0.22 19.34 -10.08
CA ARG A 329 0.96 18.49 -10.07
C ARG A 329 2.19 19.33 -9.76
N ASP A 330 3.02 18.85 -8.84
CA ASP A 330 4.26 19.50 -8.47
C ASP A 330 5.38 18.48 -8.19
N THR A 331 6.63 18.94 -8.25
CA THR A 331 7.82 18.13 -7.96
C THR A 331 8.66 18.83 -6.92
N ALA A 332 8.87 18.17 -5.79
CA ALA A 332 9.65 18.69 -4.68
C ALA A 332 10.91 17.84 -4.47
N ALA A 333 12.04 18.51 -4.23
CA ALA A 333 13.30 17.85 -3.92
C ALA A 333 13.27 17.24 -2.51
N ALA A 334 14.03 16.15 -2.33
CA ALA A 334 14.27 15.61 -1.00
C ALA A 334 15.06 16.63 -0.14
N ALA A 335 14.64 16.78 1.10
CA ALA A 335 15.32 17.59 2.10
C ALA A 335 16.76 17.09 2.31
N GLN A 336 17.68 18.04 2.41
CA GLN A 336 19.12 17.77 2.57
C GLN A 336 19.54 17.59 4.03
N ASP A 337 18.58 17.47 4.94
CA ASP A 337 18.76 17.30 6.39
C ASP A 337 18.80 15.83 6.83
N GLY A 338 18.76 14.89 5.88
CA GLY A 338 18.75 13.45 6.14
C GLY A 338 17.37 12.88 6.50
N SER A 339 16.33 13.71 6.62
CA SER A 339 14.95 13.26 6.90
C SER A 339 14.36 12.44 5.75
N LYS A 340 14.90 12.60 4.53
CA LYS A 340 14.40 11.99 3.29
C LYS A 340 12.94 12.37 3.02
N THR A 341 12.54 13.57 3.43
CA THR A 341 11.20 14.11 3.21
C THR A 341 11.18 15.11 2.07
N ALA A 342 10.03 15.26 1.41
CA ALA A 342 9.76 16.35 0.47
C ALA A 342 8.48 17.07 0.92
N VAL A 343 8.43 18.39 0.73
CA VAL A 343 7.26 19.22 1.06
C VAL A 343 6.78 19.89 -0.22
N PHE A 344 5.49 19.74 -0.50
CA PHE A 344 4.81 20.34 -1.63
C PHE A 344 3.91 21.46 -1.11
N HIS A 345 3.79 22.51 -1.90
CA HIS A 345 2.99 23.68 -1.54
C HIS A 345 1.88 23.86 -2.58
N TRP A 346 0.64 23.89 -2.12
CA TRP A 346 -0.50 24.12 -2.98
C TRP A 346 -1.38 25.23 -2.43
N ASP A 347 -1.66 26.23 -3.25
CA ASP A 347 -2.48 27.39 -2.88
C ASP A 347 -3.96 27.22 -3.26
N GLY A 348 -4.34 26.04 -3.74
CA GLY A 348 -5.70 25.73 -4.18
C GLY A 348 -5.99 26.07 -5.65
N ARG A 349 -4.99 26.46 -6.44
CA ARG A 349 -5.20 26.74 -7.87
C ARG A 349 -5.04 25.51 -8.74
N HIS A 350 -5.82 25.46 -9.81
CA HIS A 350 -5.67 24.47 -10.86
C HIS A 350 -4.41 24.75 -11.69
N MET A 351 -3.63 23.71 -12.03
CA MET A 351 -2.34 23.84 -12.74
C MET A 351 -2.43 24.52 -14.11
N ASP A 352 -3.49 24.23 -14.88
CA ASP A 352 -3.66 24.78 -16.23
C ASP A 352 -4.39 26.13 -16.28
N THR A 353 -5.48 26.28 -15.52
CA THR A 353 -6.32 27.49 -15.59
C THR A 353 -5.86 28.58 -14.62
N PHE A 354 -5.09 28.21 -13.59
CA PHE A 354 -4.69 29.09 -12.48
C PHE A 354 -5.86 29.67 -11.66
N ASP A 355 -7.08 29.19 -11.91
CA ASP A 355 -8.26 29.51 -11.11
C ASP A 355 -8.29 28.64 -9.84
N PHE A 356 -8.87 29.16 -8.76
CA PHE A 356 -9.08 28.39 -7.56
C PHE A 356 -10.07 27.25 -7.80
N VAL A 357 -9.73 26.05 -7.33
CA VAL A 357 -10.64 24.92 -7.36
C VAL A 357 -11.78 25.11 -6.34
N ASN A 358 -12.81 24.29 -6.46
CA ASN A 358 -13.95 24.37 -5.54
C ASN A 358 -13.58 23.87 -4.15
N THR A 359 -14.25 24.39 -3.11
CA THR A 359 -14.19 23.80 -1.78
C THR A 359 -14.64 22.34 -1.83
N GLY A 360 -13.87 21.44 -1.20
CA GLY A 360 -14.19 20.02 -1.15
C GLY A 360 -12.98 19.15 -0.79
N GLU A 361 -13.22 17.83 -0.81
CA GLU A 361 -12.20 16.80 -0.65
C GLU A 361 -11.52 16.49 -1.98
N TYR A 362 -10.20 16.38 -1.94
CA TYR A 362 -9.36 16.01 -3.07
C TYR A 362 -8.57 14.76 -2.72
N GLY A 363 -8.37 13.86 -3.69
CA GLY A 363 -7.41 12.77 -3.52
C GLY A 363 -5.99 13.28 -3.72
N ILE A 364 -5.02 12.72 -3.01
CA ILE A 364 -3.60 13.01 -3.23
C ILE A 364 -2.83 11.73 -3.44
N ARG A 365 -1.83 11.77 -4.32
CA ARG A 365 -0.96 10.62 -4.57
C ARG A 365 0.43 11.03 -5.00
N LEU A 366 1.41 10.19 -4.67
CA LEU A 366 2.75 10.30 -5.19
C LEU A 366 2.88 9.43 -6.45
N VAL A 367 3.37 10.00 -7.55
CA VAL A 367 3.52 9.27 -8.83
C VAL A 367 4.49 8.09 -8.66
N GLU A 368 5.53 8.26 -7.84
CA GLU A 368 6.56 7.26 -7.59
C GLU A 368 6.06 6.09 -6.72
N ALA A 369 4.98 6.25 -5.94
CA ALA A 369 4.45 5.20 -5.06
C ALA A 369 4.00 3.95 -5.83
N GLY A 370 3.59 4.10 -7.10
CA GLY A 370 3.24 2.96 -7.96
C GLY A 370 4.45 2.12 -8.42
N ARG A 371 5.68 2.59 -8.18
CA ARG A 371 6.93 1.92 -8.56
C ARG A 371 7.83 1.59 -7.36
N ASN A 372 7.69 2.34 -6.28
CA ASN A 372 8.43 2.15 -5.06
C ASN A 372 7.46 2.22 -3.87
N PRO A 373 7.20 1.11 -3.16
CA PRO A 373 6.26 1.11 -2.06
C PRO A 373 6.82 1.76 -0.78
N ASP A 374 8.11 2.10 -0.75
CA ASP A 374 8.74 2.75 0.40
C ASP A 374 8.54 4.27 0.40
N VAL A 375 7.91 4.84 -0.64
CA VAL A 375 7.56 6.27 -0.69
C VAL A 375 6.07 6.47 -0.47
N TYR A 376 5.72 7.44 0.37
CA TYR A 376 4.35 7.66 0.80
C TYR A 376 4.12 9.12 1.19
N LEU A 377 2.88 9.56 1.05
CA LEU A 377 2.40 10.83 1.59
C LEU A 377 2.00 10.61 3.06
N PHE A 378 2.26 11.59 3.91
CA PHE A 378 1.96 11.49 5.32
C PHE A 378 1.57 12.82 5.95
N GLN A 379 0.83 12.73 7.04
CA GLN A 379 0.65 13.82 7.99
C GLN A 379 1.13 13.40 9.38
N ASP A 380 1.75 14.36 10.08
CA ASP A 380 2.13 14.21 11.48
C ASP A 380 1.05 14.89 12.35
N GLY A 381 0.75 14.32 13.50
CA GLY A 381 -0.13 14.96 14.47
C GLY A 381 -0.18 14.22 15.80
N THR A 382 -0.82 14.84 16.78
CA THR A 382 -1.09 14.20 18.07
C THR A 382 -2.46 13.53 18.01
N VAL A 383 -2.54 12.29 18.48
CA VAL A 383 -3.82 11.59 18.59
C VAL A 383 -4.61 12.21 19.74
N ASP A 384 -5.76 12.79 19.44
CA ASP A 384 -6.61 13.48 20.43
C ASP A 384 -7.95 12.77 20.67
N GLY A 385 -8.22 11.70 19.92
CA GLY A 385 -9.47 10.95 19.99
C GLY A 385 -9.35 9.53 19.45
N VAL A 386 -10.27 8.68 19.87
CA VAL A 386 -10.42 7.30 19.39
C VAL A 386 -11.89 7.03 19.21
N SER A 387 -12.24 6.53 18.02
CA SER A 387 -13.61 6.20 17.66
C SER A 387 -13.67 4.72 17.26
N ASN A 388 -14.68 4.00 17.76
CA ASN A 388 -14.95 2.64 17.30
C ASN A 388 -16.20 2.65 16.42
N LEU A 389 -16.01 2.53 15.12
CA LEU A 389 -17.07 2.61 14.11
C LEU A 389 -17.33 1.22 13.52
N ALA A 390 -18.40 1.08 12.73
CA ALA A 390 -18.69 -0.17 12.01
C ALA A 390 -17.59 -0.55 11.01
N SER A 391 -16.82 0.43 10.54
CA SER A 391 -15.63 0.26 9.68
C SER A 391 -14.36 -0.15 10.44
N GLY A 392 -14.42 -0.27 11.78
CA GLY A 392 -13.30 -0.58 12.64
C GLY A 392 -12.90 0.57 13.57
N THR A 393 -11.84 0.36 14.34
CA THR A 393 -11.29 1.39 15.24
C THR A 393 -10.46 2.40 14.44
N GLN A 394 -10.74 3.69 14.68
CA GLN A 394 -10.04 4.83 14.09
C GLN A 394 -9.50 5.74 15.19
N ILE A 395 -8.38 6.38 14.94
CA ILE A 395 -7.82 7.45 15.77
C ILE A 395 -8.19 8.80 15.16
N ARG A 396 -8.25 9.86 15.97
CA ARG A 396 -8.42 11.21 15.46
C ARG A 396 -7.09 11.96 15.51
N VAL A 397 -6.64 12.46 14.36
CA VAL A 397 -5.39 13.20 14.17
C VAL A 397 -5.75 14.48 13.43
N ASN A 398 -5.35 15.64 13.93
CA ASN A 398 -5.65 16.94 13.32
C ASN A 398 -7.16 17.19 13.04
N GLY A 399 -8.05 16.56 13.81
CA GLY A 399 -9.50 16.65 13.64
C GLY A 399 -10.12 15.59 12.70
N GLU A 400 -9.30 14.80 12.00
CA GLU A 400 -9.75 13.78 11.05
C GLU A 400 -9.65 12.37 11.63
N ASN A 401 -10.64 11.52 11.33
CA ASN A 401 -10.62 10.12 11.77
C ASN A 401 -9.84 9.27 10.77
N VAL A 402 -8.77 8.66 11.25
CA VAL A 402 -7.81 7.89 10.47
C VAL A 402 -7.82 6.44 10.98
N PRO A 403 -7.90 5.42 10.10
CA PRO A 403 -7.82 4.03 10.53
C PRO A 403 -6.46 3.71 11.15
N LEU A 404 -6.42 2.80 12.12
CA LEU A 404 -5.17 2.38 12.77
C LEU A 404 -4.11 1.86 11.78
N SER A 405 -4.53 1.29 10.65
CA SER A 405 -3.65 0.81 9.59
C SER A 405 -2.94 1.89 8.80
N ALA A 406 -3.44 3.12 8.83
CA ALA A 406 -2.75 4.24 8.21
C ALA A 406 -1.59 4.73 9.08
N ILE A 407 -1.44 4.28 10.34
CA ILE A 407 -0.31 4.67 11.18
C ILE A 407 0.98 4.06 10.66
N LEU A 408 1.96 4.92 10.38
CA LEU A 408 3.30 4.58 9.91
C LEU A 408 4.33 4.61 11.03
N ASP A 409 4.18 5.54 11.97
CA ASP A 409 5.12 5.81 13.06
C ASP A 409 4.37 6.30 14.30
N ILE A 410 4.86 5.91 15.47
CA ILE A 410 4.36 6.39 16.77
C ILE A 410 5.56 6.77 17.63
N SER A 411 5.56 7.99 18.16
CA SER A 411 6.58 8.50 19.06
C SER A 411 5.97 9.16 20.30
N ASN A 412 6.76 9.18 21.38
CA ASN A 412 6.42 10.00 22.55
C ASN A 412 6.62 11.49 22.22
N GLN A 413 5.85 12.37 22.88
CA GLN A 413 6.13 13.81 22.79
C GLN A 413 7.57 14.08 23.24
N GLU A 414 8.33 14.81 22.42
CA GLU A 414 9.64 15.31 22.83
C GLU A 414 9.46 16.10 24.12
N ARG A 415 10.18 15.69 25.17
CA ARG A 415 10.36 16.55 26.33
C ARG A 415 11.11 17.77 25.83
N VAL A 416 10.42 18.91 25.71
CA VAL A 416 11.08 20.20 25.80
C VAL A 416 11.77 20.20 27.15
N GLN A 417 13.08 20.01 27.14
CA GLN A 417 13.92 20.19 28.31
C GLN A 417 13.87 21.70 28.58
N GLU A 418 12.96 22.12 29.45
CA GLU A 418 13.06 23.44 30.06
C GLU A 418 14.30 23.38 30.96
N ASP A 419 15.41 23.93 30.46
CA ASP A 419 16.58 24.24 31.27
C ASP A 419 16.14 25.19 32.40
N VAL A 420 16.27 24.72 33.64
CA VAL A 420 16.11 25.53 34.88
C VAL A 420 17.48 25.93 35.40
#